data_AF-A0AB39KSR5-F1
#
_entry.id   AF-A0AB39KSR5-F1
#
_cell.length_a   1.000
_cell.length_b   1.000
_cell.length_c   1.000
_cell.angle_alpha   90.00
_cell.angle_beta   90.00
_cell.angle_gamma   90.00
#
_symmetry.space_group_name_H-M   'P 1'
#
loop_
_entity.id
_entity.type
_entity.pdbx_description
1 polymer ?
#
loop_
_entity_poly.entity_id
_entity_poly.type
_entity_poly.pdbx_seq_one_letter_code
_entity_poly.pdbx_strand_id
1 'polypeptide(L)'
;MNLLHPVSTTAAAKAAAAFAETLTREGLAAHTVRLEATAFSSPHAGLAKALLRGLDGRAPMHPLRDLIFDETAEGSPLAETLQLRAFDARGMLLMSQLHDVRRGRQTAFMQSRRLMHGCVGAIA
;
A
#
# COMPACT_ATOMS: atom_id res chain seq x y z
N MET A 1 30.37 -4.22 9.74
CA MET A 1 29.23 -5.06 9.34
C MET A 1 27.97 -4.23 9.53
N ASN A 2 27.33 -3.76 8.45
CA ASN A 2 26.04 -3.06 8.55
C ASN A 2 24.93 -4.09 8.62
N LEU A 3 24.29 -4.21 9.79
CA LEU A 3 23.13 -5.06 9.97
C LEU A 3 21.94 -4.38 9.28
N LEU A 4 21.53 -4.92 8.13
CA LEU A 4 20.21 -4.64 7.57
C LEU A 4 19.18 -5.16 8.56
N HIS A 5 18.38 -4.25 9.14
CA HIS A 5 17.32 -4.67 10.03
C HIS A 5 16.09 -5.00 9.17
N PRO A 6 15.52 -6.21 9.27
CA PRO A 6 14.33 -6.55 8.52
C PRO A 6 13.17 -5.62 8.91
N VAL A 7 12.28 -5.34 7.95
CA VAL A 7 11.06 -4.57 8.21
C VAL A 7 10.30 -5.18 9.39
N SER A 8 10.06 -4.37 10.43
CA SER A 8 9.33 -4.80 11.62
C SER A 8 7.90 -5.22 11.28
N THR A 9 7.48 -6.41 11.70
CA THR A 9 6.12 -6.92 11.51
C THR A 9 5.06 -6.02 12.13
N THR A 10 5.34 -5.44 13.31
CA THR A 10 4.45 -4.48 13.97
C THR A 10 4.31 -3.19 13.15
N ALA A 11 5.40 -2.68 12.57
CA ALA A 11 5.36 -1.50 11.73
C ALA A 11 4.60 -1.76 10.42
N ALA A 12 4.79 -2.93 9.81
CA ALA A 12 4.06 -3.35 8.61
C ALA A 12 2.55 -3.45 8.86
N ALA A 13 2.14 -4.02 10.00
CA ALA A 13 0.72 -4.09 10.38
C ALA A 13 0.11 -2.69 10.57
N LYS A 14 0.83 -1.76 11.22
CA LYS A 14 0.39 -0.36 11.38
C LYS A 14 0.29 0.38 10.04
N ALA A 15 1.28 0.19 9.16
CA ALA A 15 1.29 0.78 7.83
C ALA A 15 0.10 0.30 6.99
N ALA A 16 -0.18 -1.01 7.04
CA ALA A 16 -1.33 -1.61 6.38
C ALA A 16 -2.67 -1.07 6.92
N ALA A 17 -2.81 -0.94 8.24
CA ALA A 17 -4.00 -0.36 8.85
C ALA A 17 -4.22 1.11 8.43
N ALA A 18 -3.17 1.93 8.47
CA ALA A 18 -3.23 3.34 8.06
C ALA A 18 -3.56 3.49 6.56
N PHE A 19 -3.07 2.58 5.73
CA PHE A 19 -3.38 2.54 4.31
C PHE A 19 -4.85 2.20 4.05
N ALA A 20 -5.40 1.19 4.74
CA ALA A 20 -6.81 0.84 4.66
C ALA A 20 -7.72 1.99 5.12
N GLU A 21 -7.37 2.67 6.21
CA GLU A 21 -8.08 3.87 6.66
C GLU A 21 -8.06 4.99 5.62
N THR A 22 -6.92 5.19 4.96
CA THR A 22 -6.82 6.21 3.91
C THR A 22 -7.69 5.84 2.72
N LEU A 23 -7.68 4.58 2.25
CA LEU A 23 -8.57 4.13 1.18
C LEU A 23 -10.05 4.36 1.51
N THR A 24 -10.45 4.09 2.74
CA THR A 24 -11.83 4.32 3.20
C THR A 24 -12.14 5.82 3.25
N ARG A 25 -11.25 6.64 3.80
CA ARG A 25 -11.43 8.10 3.89
C ARG A 25 -11.54 8.77 2.51
N GLU A 26 -10.75 8.32 1.55
CA GLU A 26 -10.76 8.85 0.17
C GLU A 26 -11.86 8.23 -0.71
N GLY A 27 -12.71 7.34 -0.17
CA GLY A 27 -13.76 6.65 -0.93
C GLY A 27 -13.24 5.65 -1.97
N LEU A 28 -11.95 5.30 -1.93
CA LEU A 28 -11.30 4.39 -2.88
C LEU A 28 -11.48 2.91 -2.52
N ALA A 29 -11.84 2.60 -1.27
CA ALA A 29 -12.01 1.23 -0.79
C ALA A 29 -13.01 0.43 -1.65
N ALA A 30 -14.15 1.01 -2.00
CA ALA A 30 -15.19 0.35 -2.81
C ALA A 30 -14.74 0.06 -4.27
N HIS A 31 -13.70 0.74 -4.75
CA HIS A 31 -13.15 0.57 -6.09
C HIS A 31 -11.90 -0.31 -6.11
N THR A 32 -11.38 -0.68 -4.94
CA THR A 32 -10.17 -1.47 -4.80
C THR A 32 -10.50 -2.95 -4.90
N VAL A 33 -9.91 -3.66 -5.88
CA VAL A 33 -10.08 -5.12 -6.01
C VAL A 33 -8.81 -5.90 -5.78
N ARG A 34 -7.66 -5.21 -5.82
CA ARG A 34 -6.35 -5.81 -5.63
C ARG A 34 -5.49 -4.89 -4.77
N LEU A 35 -4.90 -5.50 -3.75
CA LEU A 35 -3.89 -4.89 -2.90
C LEU A 35 -2.56 -5.59 -3.15
N GLU A 36 -1.51 -4.79 -3.34
CA GLU A 36 -0.14 -5.26 -3.45
C GLU A 36 0.72 -4.61 -2.37
N ALA A 37 1.65 -5.39 -1.83
CA ALA A 37 2.70 -4.90 -0.94
C ALA A 37 4.06 -5.22 -1.55
N THR A 38 4.94 -4.23 -1.61
CA THR A 38 6.35 -4.42 -1.99
C THR A 38 7.22 -4.09 -0.79
N ALA A 39 7.95 -5.09 -0.31
CA ALA A 39 8.93 -4.93 0.75
C ALA A 39 10.33 -4.89 0.10
N PHE A 40 11.02 -3.77 0.27
CA PHE A 40 12.39 -3.58 -0.23
C PHE A 40 13.41 -4.12 0.78
N SER A 41 13.22 -5.36 1.23
CA SER A 41 14.05 -6.01 2.24
C SER A 41 14.05 -7.51 2.01
N SER A 42 15.00 -8.22 2.65
CA SER A 42 15.02 -9.68 2.63
C SER A 42 13.69 -10.29 3.09
N PRO A 43 13.26 -11.42 2.50
CA PRO A 43 12.07 -12.15 2.91
C PRO A 43 12.09 -12.46 4.40
N HIS A 44 11.02 -12.10 5.10
CA HIS A 44 10.89 -12.37 6.53
C HIS A 44 9.60 -13.11 6.85
N ALA A 45 9.74 -14.24 7.56
CA ALA A 45 8.62 -15.04 8.03
C ALA A 45 7.70 -14.19 8.91
N GLY A 46 6.43 -14.06 8.50
CA GLY A 46 5.43 -13.32 9.24
C GLY A 46 5.10 -11.92 8.73
N LEU A 47 5.85 -11.36 7.77
CA LEU A 47 5.52 -10.07 7.16
C LEU A 47 4.15 -10.11 6.46
N ALA A 48 3.90 -11.12 5.64
CA ALA A 48 2.61 -11.35 5.00
C ALA A 48 1.46 -11.41 6.02
N LYS A 49 1.65 -12.17 7.11
CA LYS A 49 0.67 -12.32 8.19
C LYS A 49 0.43 -11.00 8.92
N ALA A 50 1.47 -10.19 9.11
CA ALA A 50 1.35 -8.90 9.77
C ALA A 50 0.61 -7.87 8.91
N LEU A 51 0.88 -7.84 7.60
CA LEU A 51 0.15 -7.02 6.64
C LEU A 51 -1.33 -7.41 6.60
N LEU A 52 -1.62 -8.71 6.48
CA LEU A 52 -2.99 -9.22 6.52
C LEU A 52 -3.71 -8.83 7.80
N ARG A 53 -3.07 -8.97 8.97
CA ARG A 53 -3.65 -8.54 10.26
C ARG A 53 -3.91 -7.04 10.34
N GLY A 54 -3.09 -6.22 9.69
CA GLY A 54 -3.31 -4.77 9.64
C GLY A 54 -4.48 -4.36 8.74
N LEU A 55 -4.74 -5.14 7.69
CA LEU A 55 -5.88 -4.94 6.78
C LEU A 55 -7.18 -5.54 7.33
N ASP A 56 -7.08 -6.55 8.19
CA ASP A 56 -8.22 -7.27 8.77
C ASP A 56 -9.12 -6.33 9.60
N GLY A 57 -10.40 -6.31 9.28
CA GLY A 57 -11.43 -5.54 10.00
C GLY A 57 -11.63 -4.06 9.64
N ARG A 58 -10.93 -3.50 8.62
CA ARG A 58 -11.00 -2.03 8.33
C ARG A 58 -11.38 -1.60 6.91
N ALA A 59 -11.59 -2.52 5.97
CA ALA A 59 -12.07 -2.18 4.62
C ALA A 59 -13.04 -3.24 4.09
N PRO A 60 -14.10 -2.86 3.37
CA PRO A 60 -14.81 -3.82 2.55
C PRO A 60 -13.88 -4.22 1.39
N MET A 61 -13.50 -5.49 1.40
CA MET A 61 -13.27 -6.35 0.23
C MET A 61 -11.85 -6.46 -0.36
N HIS A 62 -11.49 -7.75 -0.50
CA HIS A 62 -10.38 -8.39 -1.20
C HIS A 62 -9.08 -8.62 -0.40
N PRO A 63 -8.59 -9.87 -0.35
CA PRO A 63 -7.35 -10.21 0.34
C PRO A 63 -6.16 -9.53 -0.33
N LEU A 64 -5.11 -9.24 0.44
CA LEU A 64 -3.78 -8.94 -0.10
C LEU A 64 -3.42 -10.06 -1.09
N ARG A 65 -3.34 -9.73 -2.38
CA ARG A 65 -3.14 -10.74 -3.43
C ARG A 65 -1.67 -11.01 -3.66
N ASP A 66 -0.87 -9.95 -3.68
CA ASP A 66 0.53 -10.04 -4.07
C ASP A 66 1.42 -9.40 -3.01
N LEU A 67 2.37 -10.18 -2.49
CA LEU A 67 3.48 -9.70 -1.68
C LEU A 67 4.77 -9.91 -2.47
N ILE A 68 5.40 -8.81 -2.86
CA ILE A 68 6.61 -8.77 -3.66
C ILE A 68 7.77 -8.41 -2.73
N PHE A 69 8.86 -9.16 -2.83
CA PHE A 69 10.11 -8.83 -2.17
C PHE A 69 11.09 -8.34 -3.24
N ASP A 70 11.57 -7.11 -3.08
CA ASP A 70 12.57 -6.54 -3.96
C ASP A 70 13.90 -6.44 -3.21
N GLU A 71 14.72 -7.48 -3.40
CA GLU A 71 16.05 -7.60 -2.80
C GLU A 71 17.09 -6.75 -3.53
N THR A 72 16.77 -6.22 -4.72
CA THR A 72 17.72 -5.39 -5.50
C THR A 72 17.96 -4.01 -4.90
N ALA A 73 17.13 -3.63 -3.92
CA ALA A 73 17.28 -2.40 -3.14
C ALA A 73 18.31 -2.52 -1.99
N GLU A 74 19.07 -3.62 -1.89
CA GLU A 74 20.11 -3.78 -0.87
C GLU A 74 21.17 -2.66 -0.98
N GLY A 75 21.32 -1.86 0.08
CA GLY A 75 22.19 -0.67 0.08
C GLY A 75 21.57 0.62 -0.45
N SER A 76 20.31 0.59 -0.90
CA SER A 76 19.52 1.78 -1.25
C SER A 76 18.93 2.45 0.00
N PRO A 77 18.67 3.77 0.01
CA PRO A 77 17.85 4.42 1.04
C PRO A 77 16.45 3.80 1.21
N LEU A 78 16.02 2.96 0.26
CA LEU A 78 14.75 2.23 0.30
C LEU A 78 14.81 0.87 1.01
N ALA A 79 15.99 0.39 1.43
CA ALA A 79 16.21 -0.97 1.97
C ALA A 79 15.37 -1.35 3.22
N GLU A 80 14.61 -0.40 3.77
CA GLU A 80 13.67 -0.60 4.87
C GLU A 80 12.36 0.17 4.65
N THR A 81 11.88 0.15 3.41
CA THR A 81 10.60 0.73 3.02
C THR A 81 9.59 -0.33 2.63
N LEU A 82 8.32 -0.06 2.95
CA LEU A 82 7.18 -0.84 2.53
C LEU A 82 6.32 0.03 1.62
N GLN A 83 6.12 -0.41 0.38
CA GLN A 83 5.17 0.23 -0.52
C GLN A 83 3.86 -0.55 -0.53
N LEU A 84 2.74 0.14 -0.29
CA LEU A 84 1.40 -0.42 -0.40
C LEU A 84 0.69 0.22 -1.60
N ARG A 85 0.08 -0.62 -2.44
CA ARG A 85 -0.62 -0.18 -3.66
C ARG A 85 -2.00 -0.78 -3.74
N ALA A 86 -2.96 0.03 -4.17
CA ALA A 86 -4.34 -0.37 -4.42
C ALA A 86 -4.67 -0.20 -5.90
N PHE A 87 -5.35 -1.19 -6.46
CA PHE A 87 -5.73 -1.22 -7.87
C PHE A 87 -7.22 -1.51 -8.05
N ASP A 88 -7.80 -0.95 -9.12
CA ASP A 88 -9.15 -1.27 -9.56
C ASP A 88 -9.23 -2.55 -10.40
N ALA A 89 -10.45 -2.93 -10.79
CA ALA A 89 -10.72 -4.12 -11.61
C ALA A 89 -10.07 -4.10 -13.00
N ARG A 90 -9.62 -2.94 -13.47
CA ARG A 90 -8.94 -2.76 -14.75
C ARG A 90 -7.41 -2.80 -14.58
N GLY A 91 -6.92 -3.02 -13.36
CA GLY A 91 -5.50 -2.97 -13.03
C GLY A 91 -4.94 -1.55 -12.96
N MET A 92 -5.79 -0.52 -12.89
CA MET A 92 -5.33 0.86 -12.73
C MET A 92 -4.95 1.13 -11.29
N LEU A 93 -3.81 1.81 -11.10
CA LEU A 93 -3.37 2.25 -9.77
C LEU A 93 -4.31 3.34 -9.23
N LEU A 94 -4.97 3.05 -8.12
CA LEU A 94 -5.82 4.00 -7.40
C LEU A 94 -4.99 4.81 -6.39
N MET A 95 -4.12 4.13 -5.65
CA MET A 95 -3.31 4.74 -4.60
C MET A 95 -2.01 3.97 -4.40
N SER A 96 -0.93 4.71 -4.13
CA SER A 96 0.37 4.15 -3.71
C SER A 96 0.87 4.90 -2.49
N GLN A 97 1.24 4.20 -1.43
CA GLN A 97 1.83 4.80 -0.23
C GLN A 97 3.15 4.13 0.10
N LEU A 98 4.20 4.94 0.25
CA LEU A 98 5.50 4.48 0.73
C LEU A 98 5.58 4.74 2.24
N HIS A 99 5.93 3.70 3.00
CA HIS A 99 6.17 3.76 4.44
C HIS A 99 7.63 3.48 4.73
N ASP A 100 8.30 4.46 5.35
CA ASP A 100 9.63 4.32 5.92
C ASP A 100 9.51 3.68 7.31
N VAL A 101 10.01 2.45 7.42
CA VAL A 101 9.88 1.62 8.62
C VAL A 101 10.83 2.08 9.73
N ARG A 102 11.95 2.75 9.41
CA ARG A 102 12.90 3.29 10.40
C ARG A 102 12.36 4.52 11.11
N ARG A 103 11.71 5.41 10.35
CA ARG A 103 11.31 6.74 10.84
C ARG A 103 9.82 6.87 11.12
N GLY A 104 9.03 5.85 10.80
CA GLY A 104 7.56 5.92 10.86
C GLY A 104 6.99 6.99 9.92
N ARG A 105 7.75 7.40 8.89
CA ARG A 105 7.37 8.47 7.97
C ARG A 105 6.62 7.88 6.78
N GLN A 106 5.51 8.49 6.43
CA GLN A 106 4.62 8.00 5.37
C GLN A 106 4.51 9.05 4.26
N THR A 107 4.62 8.63 3.01
CA THR A 107 4.39 9.50 1.85
C THR A 107 3.36 8.84 0.93
N ALA A 108 2.20 9.47 0.79
CA ALA A 108 1.13 8.98 -0.07
C ALA A 108 1.19 9.68 -1.43
N PHE A 109 1.16 8.89 -2.50
CA PHE A 109 1.06 9.36 -3.87
C PHE A 109 -0.29 8.88 -4.41
N MET A 110 -1.20 9.82 -4.62
CA MET A 110 -2.45 9.56 -5.33
C MET A 110 -2.25 9.92 -6.79
N GLN A 111 -2.56 9.01 -7.72
CA GLN A 111 -2.70 9.42 -9.10
C GLN A 111 -3.96 10.27 -9.19
N SER A 112 -3.79 11.58 -9.33
CA SER A 112 -4.87 12.51 -9.64
C SER A 112 -5.44 12.16 -11.02
N ARG A 113 -6.37 11.22 -11.07
CA ARG A 113 -7.41 11.31 -12.08
C ARG A 113 -8.27 12.48 -11.64
N ARG A 114 -8.02 13.65 -12.24
CA ARG A 114 -9.13 14.58 -12.48
C ARG A 114 -10.22 13.73 -13.11
N LEU A 115 -11.20 13.32 -12.32
CA LEU A 115 -12.49 12.92 -12.84
C LEU A 115 -12.94 14.15 -13.62
N MET A 116 -12.71 14.16 -14.93
CA MET A 116 -13.40 15.08 -15.80
C MET A 116 -14.87 14.69 -15.64
N HIS A 117 -15.52 15.39 -14.72
CA HIS A 117 -16.96 15.45 -14.61
C HIS A 117 -17.42 16.06 -15.95
N GLY A 118 -17.55 15.23 -16.97
CA GLY A 118 -18.24 15.55 -18.19
C GLY A 118 -19.73 15.64 -17.88
N CYS A 119 -20.13 16.64 -17.11
CA CYS A 119 -21.49 17.16 -17.16
C CYS A 119 -21.51 18.21 -18.28
N VAL A 120 -21.48 17.75 -19.52
CA VAL A 120 -21.83 18.59 -20.67
C VAL A 120 -23.01 17.93 -21.37
N GLY A 121 -24.16 18.59 -21.26
CA GLY A 121 -25.21 18.58 -22.28
C GLY A 121 -26.36 17.60 -22.06
N ALA A 122 -27.53 18.17 -21.77
CA ALA A 122 -28.91 17.77 -22.13
C ALA A 122 -29.86 18.24 -20.99
N ILE A 123 -30.88 19.09 -21.13
CA ILE A 123 -31.63 19.67 -22.27
C ILE A 123 -32.27 20.97 -21.72
N ALA A 124 -32.54 21.94 -22.61
CA ALA A 124 -33.41 23.09 -22.37
C ALA A 124 -34.88 22.71 -22.14
#